data_AF-A0A355B7P1-F1
#
_entry.id   AF-A0A355B7P1-F1
#
_cell.length_a   1.000
_cell.length_b   1.000
_cell.length_c   1.000
_cell.angle_alpha   90.00
_cell.angle_beta   90.00
_cell.angle_gamma   90.00
#
_symmetry.space_group_name_H-M   'P 1'
#
loop_
_entity.id
_entity.type
_entity.pdbx_description
1 polymer ?
#
loop_
_entity_poly.entity_id
_entity_poly.type
_entity_poly.pdbx_seq_one_letter_code
_entity_poly.pdbx_strand_id
1 'polypeptide(L)'
;STFVTPFIYGGAQEKGLRAGTEAVHQIVGMSKAIDICFENLDSYQKHITQLKSYCLEKLQTNFQGIKINGINTFYNIINVLLPFSEEKTAMILFNLDIKGIAVSRGSACQSGSIKPSHVLAEILNPLDLKKPSLRISFSHENTTADIDALVEVLRSI
;
A
#
# COMPACT_ATOMS: atom_id res chain seq x y z
N SER A 1 13.16 -18.23 -27.40
CA SER A 1 11.89 -17.68 -26.87
C SER A 1 11.34 -18.66 -25.85
N THR A 2 10.87 -18.20 -24.70
CA THR A 2 10.17 -19.05 -23.74
C THR A 2 8.74 -19.26 -24.24
N PHE A 3 8.35 -20.50 -24.50
CA PHE A 3 6.97 -20.85 -24.85
C PHE A 3 6.11 -20.77 -23.58
N VAL A 4 5.10 -19.91 -23.60
CA VAL A 4 4.11 -19.81 -22.51
C VAL A 4 2.88 -20.59 -22.93
N THR A 5 2.47 -21.56 -22.11
CA THR A 5 1.23 -22.29 -22.33
C THR A 5 0.04 -21.48 -21.81
N PRO A 6 -1.11 -21.50 -22.52
CA PRO A 6 -2.29 -20.77 -22.07
C PRO A 6 -2.78 -21.35 -20.74
N PHE A 7 -3.10 -20.49 -19.78
CA PHE A 7 -3.79 -20.93 -18.54
C PHE A 7 -5.32 -20.97 -18.73
N ILE A 8 -5.86 -20.04 -19.53
CA ILE A 8 -7.29 -19.96 -19.85
C ILE A 8 -7.49 -20.52 -21.27
N TYR A 9 -8.17 -21.66 -21.36
CA TYR A 9 -8.42 -22.37 -22.60
C TYR A 9 -9.77 -21.96 -23.22
N GLY A 10 -9.84 -21.92 -24.56
CA GLY A 10 -11.03 -21.55 -25.30
C GLY A 10 -10.69 -21.05 -26.71
N GLY A 11 -11.33 -19.96 -27.14
CA GLY A 11 -11.05 -19.31 -28.43
C GLY A 11 -9.62 -18.77 -28.56
N ALA A 12 -9.29 -18.31 -29.76
CA ALA A 12 -7.95 -17.87 -30.13
C ALA A 12 -7.63 -16.38 -29.80
N GLN A 13 -8.40 -15.75 -28.89
CA GLN A 13 -8.13 -14.39 -28.43
C GLN A 13 -6.72 -14.26 -27.84
N GLU A 14 -6.15 -13.04 -27.81
CA GLU A 14 -4.79 -12.79 -27.33
C GLU A 14 -3.74 -13.72 -27.96
N LYS A 15 -3.86 -13.97 -29.28
CA LYS A 15 -2.99 -14.88 -30.06
C LYS A 15 -3.00 -16.32 -29.53
N GLY A 16 -4.10 -16.75 -28.93
CA GLY A 16 -4.26 -18.07 -28.32
C GLY A 16 -3.65 -18.20 -26.92
N LEU A 17 -3.13 -17.12 -26.33
CA LEU A 17 -2.52 -17.15 -24.99
C LEU A 17 -3.53 -16.96 -23.85
N ARG A 18 -4.66 -16.29 -24.13
CA ARG A 18 -5.71 -16.03 -23.15
C ARG A 18 -7.06 -15.99 -23.84
N ALA A 19 -7.82 -17.07 -23.72
CA ALA A 19 -9.16 -17.13 -24.28
C ALA A 19 -10.17 -16.25 -23.54
N GLY A 20 -11.26 -15.92 -24.23
CA GLY A 20 -12.41 -15.16 -23.73
C GLY A 20 -12.58 -13.83 -24.45
N THR A 21 -13.84 -13.44 -24.68
CA THR A 21 -14.19 -12.19 -25.37
C THR A 21 -13.48 -11.00 -24.74
N GLU A 22 -12.88 -10.16 -25.57
CA GLU A 22 -12.11 -9.01 -25.16
C GLU A 22 -13.01 -7.98 -24.44
N ALA A 23 -12.59 -7.56 -23.25
CA ALA A 23 -13.26 -6.50 -22.52
C ALA A 23 -12.84 -5.13 -23.08
N VAL A 24 -13.28 -4.80 -24.30
CA VAL A 24 -12.82 -3.62 -25.07
C VAL A 24 -12.84 -2.33 -24.26
N HIS A 25 -13.91 -2.09 -23.50
CA HIS A 25 -14.04 -0.94 -22.60
C HIS A 25 -12.94 -0.87 -21.51
N GLN A 26 -12.54 -2.01 -20.93
CA GLN A 26 -11.44 -2.07 -19.96
C GLN A 26 -10.09 -1.86 -20.64
N ILE A 27 -9.89 -2.40 -21.84
CA ILE A 27 -8.67 -2.23 -22.62
C ILE A 27 -8.46 -0.75 -22.96
N VAL A 28 -9.51 -0.07 -23.47
CA VAL A 28 -9.48 1.36 -23.78
C VAL A 28 -9.25 2.20 -22.51
N GLY A 29 -9.93 1.85 -21.40
CA GLY A 29 -9.73 2.53 -20.12
C GLY A 29 -8.30 2.41 -19.59
N MET A 30 -7.70 1.21 -19.68
CA MET A 30 -6.31 0.98 -19.31
C MET A 30 -5.35 1.78 -20.20
N SER A 31 -5.57 1.79 -21.51
CA SER A 31 -4.76 2.59 -22.44
C SER A 31 -4.79 4.06 -22.05
N LYS A 32 -5.97 4.63 -21.81
CA LYS A 32 -6.09 6.04 -21.45
C LYS A 32 -5.46 6.34 -20.08
N ALA A 33 -5.59 5.43 -19.11
CA ALA A 33 -4.93 5.57 -17.82
C ALA A 33 -3.40 5.58 -17.97
N ILE A 34 -2.85 4.70 -18.82
CA ILE A 34 -1.42 4.65 -19.13
C ILE A 34 -0.94 5.96 -19.75
N ASP A 35 -1.68 6.51 -20.73
CA ASP A 35 -1.34 7.78 -21.38
C ASP A 35 -1.24 8.91 -20.34
N ILE A 36 -2.27 9.05 -19.49
CA ILE A 36 -2.28 10.06 -18.42
C ILE A 36 -1.13 9.84 -17.45
N CYS A 37 -0.83 8.59 -17.08
CA CYS A 37 0.29 8.27 -16.21
C CYS A 37 1.63 8.69 -16.81
N PHE A 38 1.88 8.43 -18.10
CA PHE A 38 3.13 8.82 -18.75
C PHE A 38 3.27 10.34 -18.91
N GLU A 39 2.18 11.04 -19.23
CA GLU A 39 2.17 12.50 -19.33
C GLU A 39 2.55 13.19 -18.00
N ASN A 40 2.23 12.56 -16.87
CA ASN A 40 2.38 13.15 -15.53
C ASN A 40 3.43 12.44 -14.65
N LEU A 41 4.12 11.42 -15.17
CA LEU A 41 4.91 10.47 -14.37
C LEU A 41 5.91 11.15 -13.45
N ASP A 42 6.73 12.06 -14.00
CA ASP A 42 7.78 12.74 -13.25
C ASP A 42 7.20 13.67 -12.17
N SER A 43 6.10 14.37 -12.49
CA SER A 43 5.40 15.27 -11.58
C SER A 43 4.78 14.50 -10.41
N TYR A 44 4.07 13.41 -10.72
CA TYR A 44 3.46 12.54 -9.73
C TYR A 44 4.50 11.87 -8.84
N GLN A 45 5.57 11.34 -9.43
CA GLN A 45 6.65 10.72 -8.66
C GLN A 45 7.30 11.73 -7.71
N LYS A 46 7.56 12.96 -8.16
CA LYS A 46 8.13 14.02 -7.31
C LYS A 46 7.20 14.39 -6.15
N HIS A 47 5.92 14.64 -6.43
CA HIS A 47 4.91 14.96 -5.41
C HIS A 47 4.77 13.85 -4.37
N ILE A 48 4.60 12.61 -4.84
CA ILE A 48 4.43 11.44 -3.96
C ILE A 48 5.70 11.20 -3.11
N THR A 49 6.89 11.41 -3.69
CA THR A 49 8.15 11.29 -2.93
C THR A 49 8.21 12.33 -1.81
N GLN A 50 7.77 13.57 -2.06
CA GLN A 50 7.71 14.61 -1.04
C GLN A 50 6.71 14.25 0.07
N LEU A 51 5.54 13.74 -0.28
CA LEU A 51 4.55 13.24 0.69
C LEU A 51 5.11 12.09 1.54
N LYS A 52 5.81 11.14 0.91
CA LYS A 52 6.47 10.04 1.63
C LYS A 52 7.50 10.57 2.63
N SER A 53 8.35 11.50 2.23
CA SER A 53 9.33 12.12 3.13
C SER A 53 8.66 12.87 4.28
N TYR A 54 7.63 13.67 3.99
CA TYR A 54 6.85 14.39 5.00
C TYR A 54 6.18 13.44 5.99
N CYS A 55 5.55 12.36 5.51
CA CYS A 55 4.93 11.36 6.37
C CYS A 55 5.94 10.67 7.28
N LEU A 56 7.12 10.31 6.76
CA LEU A 56 8.18 9.70 7.57
C LEU A 56 8.65 10.64 8.68
N GLU A 57 8.91 11.90 8.36
CA GLU A 57 9.33 12.91 9.33
C GLU A 57 8.28 13.09 10.44
N LYS A 58 7.00 13.23 10.06
CA LYS A 58 5.91 13.41 11.02
C LYS A 58 5.74 12.19 11.91
N LEU A 59 5.81 10.99 11.35
CA LEU A 59 5.73 9.76 12.13
C LEU A 59 6.90 9.62 13.11
N GLN A 60 8.14 9.86 12.66
CA GLN A 60 9.33 9.79 13.51
C GLN A 60 9.33 10.84 14.62
N THR A 61 8.84 12.06 14.33
CA THR A 61 8.78 13.16 15.29
C THR A 61 7.71 12.93 16.37
N ASN A 62 6.60 12.28 16.01
CA ASN A 62 5.46 12.11 16.93
C ASN A 62 5.46 10.77 17.68
N PHE A 63 6.19 9.76 17.21
CA PHE A 63 6.16 8.39 17.78
C PHE A 63 7.56 7.85 18.07
N GLN A 64 7.99 7.95 19.33
CA GLN A 64 9.24 7.36 19.80
C GLN A 64 9.20 5.83 19.63
N GLY A 65 10.19 5.28 18.92
CA GLY A 65 10.30 3.82 18.73
C GLY A 65 9.53 3.26 17.53
N ILE A 66 8.96 4.11 16.67
CA ILE A 66 8.49 3.68 15.36
C ILE A 66 9.63 3.10 14.53
N LYS A 67 9.37 2.02 13.80
CA LYS A 67 10.35 1.41 12.88
C LYS A 67 9.79 1.38 11.46
N ILE A 68 10.68 1.47 10.47
CA ILE A 68 10.31 1.33 9.05
C ILE A 68 10.62 -0.11 8.63
N ASN A 69 9.62 -0.77 8.04
CA ASN A 69 9.75 -2.11 7.52
C ASN A 69 10.24 -2.03 6.07
N GLY A 70 11.46 -2.53 5.82
CA GLY A 70 12.10 -2.54 4.50
C GLY A 70 13.10 -1.41 4.29
N ILE A 71 13.99 -1.61 3.31
CA ILE A 71 15.07 -0.70 2.92
C ILE A 71 14.86 -0.34 1.44
N ASN A 72 15.14 0.90 1.04
CA ASN A 72 14.99 1.37 -0.34
C ASN A 72 13.59 1.09 -0.92
N THR A 73 12.55 1.38 -0.14
CA THR A 73 11.16 1.11 -0.52
C THR A 73 10.68 2.04 -1.65
N PHE A 74 9.70 1.57 -2.42
CA PHE A 74 9.13 2.32 -3.54
C PHE A 74 8.54 3.67 -3.10
N TYR A 75 8.56 4.67 -3.99
CA TYR A 75 8.32 6.07 -3.64
C TYR A 75 6.91 6.36 -3.08
N ASN A 76 5.94 5.50 -3.37
CA ASN A 76 4.54 5.69 -2.96
C ASN A 76 4.11 4.86 -1.73
N ILE A 77 5.00 4.07 -1.14
CA ILE A 77 4.64 3.18 -0.03
C ILE A 77 5.57 3.42 1.16
N ILE A 78 4.95 3.46 2.33
CA ILE A 78 5.60 3.33 3.63
C ILE A 78 4.98 2.12 4.33
N ASN A 79 5.82 1.26 4.90
CA ASN A 79 5.38 0.25 5.86
C ASN A 79 6.08 0.55 7.19
N VAL A 80 5.30 0.83 8.23
CA VAL A 80 5.84 1.13 9.56
C VAL A 80 5.34 0.14 10.59
N LEU A 81 6.22 -0.18 11.53
CA LEU A 81 5.88 -0.79 12.78
C LEU A 81 5.60 0.30 13.81
N LEU A 82 4.36 0.39 14.26
CA LEU A 82 3.94 1.39 15.23
C LEU A 82 4.34 0.95 16.65
N PRO A 83 4.77 1.88 17.53
CA PRO A 83 5.21 1.58 18.88
C PRO A 83 4.03 1.37 19.86
N PHE A 84 3.01 0.62 19.43
CA PHE A 84 1.82 0.32 20.22
C PHE A 84 1.80 -1.15 20.65
N SER A 85 1.03 -1.45 21.70
CA SER A 85 0.79 -2.83 22.12
C SER A 85 -0.06 -3.58 21.09
N GLU A 86 0.07 -4.91 21.07
CA GLU A 86 -0.68 -5.80 20.19
C GLU A 86 -2.20 -5.59 20.30
N GLU A 87 -2.68 -5.38 21.53
CA GLU A 87 -4.09 -5.12 21.88
C GLU A 87 -4.68 -3.91 21.15
N LYS A 88 -3.87 -2.87 20.92
CA LYS A 88 -4.30 -1.64 20.23
C LYS A 88 -4.41 -1.81 18.70
N THR A 89 -3.90 -2.91 18.13
CA THR A 89 -3.87 -3.11 16.67
C THR A 89 -5.25 -3.06 16.03
N ALA A 90 -6.25 -3.71 16.63
CA ALA A 90 -7.61 -3.70 16.12
C ALA A 90 -8.26 -2.31 16.24
N MET A 91 -7.96 -1.59 17.33
CA MET A 91 -8.44 -0.22 17.54
C MET A 91 -7.86 0.76 16.53
N ILE A 92 -6.61 0.59 16.10
CA ILE A 92 -5.98 1.47 15.11
C ILE A 92 -6.75 1.47 13.79
N LEU A 93 -7.00 0.29 13.23
CA LEU A 93 -7.69 0.20 11.94
C LEU A 93 -9.13 0.69 12.05
N PHE A 94 -9.81 0.36 13.15
CA PHE A 94 -11.17 0.82 13.41
C PHE A 94 -11.27 2.34 13.54
N ASN A 95 -10.37 2.96 14.32
CA ASN A 95 -10.35 4.42 14.50
C ASN A 95 -10.01 5.15 13.21
N LEU A 96 -9.07 4.62 12.41
CA LEU A 96 -8.74 5.18 11.10
C LEU A 96 -9.93 5.09 10.13
N ASP A 97 -10.62 3.95 10.09
CA ASP A 97 -11.79 3.74 9.23
C ASP A 97 -12.96 4.68 9.58
N ILE A 98 -13.30 4.82 10.87
CA ILE A 98 -14.32 5.78 11.33
C ILE A 98 -13.96 7.22 10.96
N LYS A 99 -12.67 7.54 10.92
CA LYS A 99 -12.16 8.86 10.52
C LYS A 99 -11.98 9.01 9.01
N GLY A 100 -12.37 8.00 8.22
CA GLY A 100 -12.32 8.02 6.76
C GLY A 100 -10.91 7.81 6.19
N ILE A 101 -9.98 7.28 6.97
CA ILE A 101 -8.58 7.09 6.57
C ILE A 101 -8.35 5.64 6.15
N ALA A 102 -8.27 5.43 4.84
CA ALA A 102 -8.02 4.11 4.26
C ALA A 102 -6.53 3.73 4.30
N VAL A 103 -6.21 2.66 5.02
CA VAL A 103 -4.85 2.10 5.15
C VAL A 103 -4.90 0.57 5.09
N SER A 104 -3.75 -0.08 4.86
CA SER A 104 -3.66 -1.55 4.88
C SER A 104 -2.88 -2.05 6.09
N ARG A 105 -3.32 -3.18 6.66
CA ARG A 105 -2.54 -3.92 7.67
C ARG A 105 -1.47 -4.75 6.97
N GLY A 106 -0.26 -4.81 7.54
CA GLY A 106 0.78 -5.75 7.09
C GLY A 106 1.42 -5.42 5.73
N SER A 107 1.79 -6.43 4.94
CA SER A 107 2.42 -6.25 3.61
C SER A 107 1.43 -6.23 2.43
N ALA A 108 0.25 -6.83 2.60
CA ALA A 108 -0.77 -7.01 1.56
C ALA A 108 -2.19 -6.86 2.15
N CYS A 109 -3.19 -6.66 1.29
CA CYS A 109 -4.61 -6.63 1.66
C CYS A 109 -5.07 -8.01 2.16
N GLN A 110 -4.75 -8.36 3.42
CA GLN A 110 -5.30 -9.54 4.08
C GLN A 110 -6.68 -9.20 4.65
N SER A 111 -7.71 -9.29 3.82
CA SER A 111 -9.09 -9.30 4.31
C SER A 111 -9.37 -10.63 5.03
N GLY A 112 -9.63 -10.57 6.34
CA GLY A 112 -10.23 -11.68 7.10
C GLY A 112 -9.29 -12.70 7.75
N SER A 113 -7.96 -12.63 7.57
CA SER A 113 -7.04 -13.53 8.28
C SER A 113 -6.39 -12.87 9.48
N ILE A 114 -6.52 -13.49 10.67
CA ILE A 114 -5.85 -13.05 11.92
C ILE A 114 -4.32 -13.28 11.86
N LYS A 115 -3.86 -14.14 10.94
CA LYS A 115 -2.45 -14.49 10.81
C LYS A 115 -1.61 -13.28 10.39
N PRO A 116 -0.39 -13.13 10.93
CA PRO A 116 0.52 -12.08 10.49
C PRO A 116 0.88 -12.27 9.02
N SER A 117 1.18 -11.16 8.35
CA SER A 117 1.64 -11.14 6.96
C SER A 117 2.89 -12.02 6.81
N HIS A 118 2.88 -12.98 5.89
CA HIS A 118 4.03 -13.87 5.63
C HIS A 118 5.31 -13.07 5.35
N VAL A 119 5.23 -11.99 4.58
CA VAL A 119 6.39 -11.13 4.30
C VAL A 119 6.95 -10.49 5.58
N LEU A 120 6.08 -10.12 6.52
CA LEU A 120 6.52 -9.50 7.78
C LEU A 120 7.09 -10.53 8.73
N ALA A 121 6.55 -11.76 8.73
CA ALA A 121 7.08 -12.86 9.51
C ALA A 121 8.52 -13.24 9.11
N GLU A 122 8.89 -13.04 7.84
CA GLU A 122 10.26 -13.30 7.36
C GLU A 122 11.26 -12.18 7.72
N ILE A 123 10.81 -10.92 7.82
CA ILE A 123 11.72 -9.78 8.02
C ILE A 123 11.74 -9.24 9.46
N LEU A 124 10.75 -9.58 10.28
CA LEU A 124 10.64 -9.10 11.65
C LEU A 124 10.98 -10.21 12.65
N ASN A 125 11.63 -9.82 13.75
CA ASN A 125 11.82 -10.70 14.89
C ASN A 125 10.47 -10.98 15.60
N PRO A 126 10.38 -12.04 16.42
CA PRO A 126 9.13 -12.42 17.08
C PRO A 126 8.51 -11.36 18.00
N LEU A 127 9.30 -10.43 18.54
CA LEU A 127 8.79 -9.36 19.41
C LEU A 127 8.16 -8.24 18.59
N ASP A 128 8.80 -7.85 17.48
CA ASP A 128 8.29 -6.84 16.58
C ASP A 128 7.08 -7.35 15.78
N LEU A 129 7.02 -8.66 15.47
CA LEU A 129 5.87 -9.25 14.76
C LEU A 129 4.53 -9.12 15.50
N LYS A 130 4.57 -8.99 16.84
CA LYS A 130 3.38 -8.75 17.68
C LYS A 130 2.88 -7.32 17.63
N LYS A 131 3.72 -6.37 17.22
CA LYS A 131 3.35 -4.96 17.15
C LYS A 131 2.57 -4.65 15.87
N PRO A 132 1.67 -3.66 15.90
CA PRO A 132 0.90 -3.28 14.72
C PRO A 132 1.81 -2.76 13.60
N SER A 133 1.70 -3.38 12.43
CA SER A 133 2.29 -2.86 11.19
C SER A 133 1.24 -2.20 10.31
N LEU A 134 1.53 -1.00 9.86
CA LEU A 134 0.66 -0.19 9.01
C LEU A 134 1.35 0.09 7.67
N ARG A 135 0.67 -0.24 6.57
CA ARG A 135 1.08 0.15 5.22
C ARG A 135 0.25 1.35 4.78
N ILE A 136 0.96 2.45 4.54
CA ILE A 136 0.43 3.69 4.01
C ILE A 136 0.86 3.77 2.54
N SER A 137 -0.09 4.06 1.67
CA SER A 137 0.12 4.12 0.22
C SER A 137 -0.41 5.43 -0.31
N PHE A 138 0.37 6.11 -1.13
CA PHE A 138 0.09 7.44 -1.63
C PHE A 138 -0.26 7.43 -3.12
N SER A 139 -1.14 8.34 -3.51
CA SER A 139 -1.42 8.70 -4.90
C SER A 139 -1.05 10.17 -5.14
N HIS A 140 -1.19 10.60 -6.41
CA HIS A 140 -1.01 11.99 -6.78
C HIS A 140 -2.11 12.92 -6.24
N GLU A 141 -3.21 12.36 -5.72
CA GLU A 141 -4.33 13.11 -5.14
C GLU A 141 -4.15 13.37 -3.65
N ASN A 142 -3.20 12.69 -2.99
CA ASN A 142 -2.97 12.90 -1.57
C ASN A 142 -2.33 14.26 -1.28
N THR A 143 -2.55 14.74 -0.06
CA THR A 143 -2.04 16.01 0.43
C THR A 143 -1.30 15.84 1.76
N THR A 144 -0.55 16.86 2.17
CA THR A 144 0.04 16.91 3.51
C THR A 144 -1.02 16.97 4.61
N ALA A 145 -2.21 17.51 4.32
CA ALA A 145 -3.33 17.53 5.26
C ALA A 145 -3.86 16.12 5.55
N ASP A 146 -3.89 15.22 4.55
CA ASP A 146 -4.25 13.81 4.77
C ASP A 146 -3.27 13.13 5.73
N ILE A 147 -1.98 13.45 5.60
CA ILE A 147 -0.92 12.93 6.46
C ILE A 147 -1.05 13.50 7.87
N ASP A 148 -1.35 14.80 8.01
CA ASP A 148 -1.57 15.43 9.30
C ASP A 148 -2.77 14.79 10.03
N ALA A 149 -3.87 14.56 9.32
CA ALA A 149 -5.04 13.84 9.85
C ALA A 149 -4.70 12.41 10.29
N LEU A 150 -3.92 11.67 9.47
CA LEU A 150 -3.43 10.34 9.85
C LEU A 150 -2.63 10.37 11.15
N VAL A 151 -1.68 11.31 11.27
CA VAL A 151 -0.82 11.41 12.46
C VAL A 151 -1.63 11.83 13.69
N GLU A 152 -2.58 12.76 13.54
CA GLU A 152 -3.47 13.18 14.61
C GLU A 152 -4.31 12.01 15.15
N VAL A 153 -4.93 11.23 14.27
CA VAL A 153 -5.71 10.06 14.68
C VAL A 153 -4.81 9.03 15.36
N LEU A 154 -3.62 8.75 14.82
CA LEU A 154 -2.68 7.81 15.45
C LEU A 154 -2.22 8.28 16.84
N ARG A 155 -2.11 9.60 17.09
CA ARG A 155 -1.75 10.16 18.40
C ARG A 155 -2.87 10.06 19.43
N SER A 156 -4.12 9.94 18.99
CA SER A 156 -5.28 9.81 19.87
C SER A 156 -5.48 8.41 20.43
N ILE A 157 -4.67 7.44 19.99
CA ILE A 157 -4.76 6.01 20.32
C ILE A 157 -3.83 5.65 21.48
#